data_AF-A0A9W7BIR0-F1
#
_entry.id   AF-A0A9W7BIR0-F1
#
_cell.length_a   1.000
_cell.length_b   1.000
_cell.length_c   1.000
_cell.angle_alpha   90.00
_cell.angle_beta   90.00
_cell.angle_gamma   90.00
#
_symmetry.space_group_name_H-M   'P 1'
#
loop_
_entity.id
_entity.type
_entity.pdbx_description
1 polymer ?
#
loop_
_entity_poly.entity_id
_entity_poly.type
_entity_poly.pdbx_seq_one_letter_code
_entity_poly.pdbx_strand_id
1 'polypeptide(L)'
;MNASTTTTSSALTLAIPTQTPSLSSHLSSSHPQTPPSLSHELLRYRTFELQKKLLPTLLSQYNTSPKQAPMIFSRYHFSNIKPEIDPILLTGENEQNCISSELQKLDFKPKKVTKLMRDLRTLLSKNYRTYLSNLKRLQPSSFAKIKLDTSDPSLLKLTYGGITQRINPPHFHRLQIQHGLYSNKDSSMFLVDVFTLLLRYDALSGTGFQAAVPSPVLDNMHEQGDVRMECFAVRGERSSEATRMWSESDDTFKTHTKAA
;
A
#
# COMPACT_ATOMS: atom_id res chain seq x y z
N MET A 1 -19.85 46.31 -67.07
CA MET A 1 -18.89 45.31 -66.56
C MET A 1 -19.05 45.31 -65.05
N ASN A 2 -19.85 44.38 -64.54
CA ASN A 2 -20.26 44.32 -63.15
C ASN A 2 -19.31 43.39 -62.39
N ALA A 3 -18.65 43.91 -61.36
CA ALA A 3 -17.85 43.13 -60.43
C ALA A 3 -18.51 43.21 -59.04
N SER A 4 -19.22 42.14 -58.69
CA SER A 4 -19.72 41.88 -57.35
C SER A 4 -18.56 41.51 -56.43
N THR A 5 -18.42 42.20 -55.31
CA THR A 5 -17.55 41.79 -54.19
C THR A 5 -18.42 41.43 -53.00
N THR A 6 -18.48 40.13 -52.72
CA THR A 6 -19.21 39.52 -51.62
C THR A 6 -18.27 39.43 -50.42
N THR A 7 -18.62 40.11 -49.33
CA THR A 7 -17.89 40.07 -48.05
C THR A 7 -18.43 38.92 -47.21
N THR A 8 -17.70 37.80 -47.14
CA THR A 8 -18.00 36.68 -46.23
C THR A 8 -17.17 36.78 -44.96
N SER A 9 -17.86 37.09 -43.85
CA SER A 9 -17.38 36.96 -42.48
C SER A 9 -17.10 35.49 -42.17
N SER A 10 -15.84 35.16 -41.89
CA SER A 10 -15.43 33.81 -41.48
C SER A 10 -15.27 33.79 -39.97
N ALA A 11 -16.27 33.24 -39.27
CA ALA A 11 -16.15 32.86 -37.87
C ALA A 11 -15.30 31.58 -37.78
N LEU A 12 -14.18 31.66 -37.06
CA LEU A 12 -13.36 30.52 -36.67
C LEU A 12 -14.09 29.76 -35.55
N THR A 13 -14.88 28.76 -35.93
CA THR A 13 -15.41 27.75 -35.00
C THR A 13 -14.32 26.71 -34.75
N LEU A 14 -13.57 26.87 -33.66
CA LEU A 14 -12.70 25.82 -33.12
C LEU A 14 -13.60 24.71 -32.53
N ALA A 15 -13.74 23.62 -33.27
CA ALA A 15 -14.34 22.38 -32.77
C ALA A 15 -13.40 21.78 -31.71
N ILE A 16 -13.80 21.89 -30.44
CA ILE A 16 -13.20 21.14 -29.33
C ILE A 16 -13.76 19.70 -29.44
N PRO A 17 -12.92 18.67 -29.60
CA PRO A 17 -13.41 17.30 -29.49
C PRO A 17 -13.72 17.01 -28.02
N THR A 18 -14.99 17.09 -27.65
CA THR A 18 -15.54 16.46 -26.45
C THR A 18 -15.53 14.95 -26.64
N GLN A 19 -14.40 14.32 -26.33
CA GLN A 19 -14.36 12.92 -25.93
C GLN A 19 -13.78 12.88 -24.52
N THR A 20 -14.67 12.98 -23.53
CA THR A 20 -14.43 12.45 -22.18
C THR A 20 -14.39 10.93 -22.29
N PRO A 21 -13.23 10.26 -22.12
CA PRO A 21 -13.24 8.83 -21.93
C PRO A 21 -13.87 8.54 -20.57
N SER A 22 -15.04 7.91 -20.59
CA SER A 22 -15.69 7.34 -19.41
C SER A 22 -14.79 6.25 -18.81
N LEU A 23 -14.09 6.59 -17.73
CA LEU A 23 -13.14 5.72 -17.03
C LEU A 23 -13.80 4.63 -16.15
N SER A 24 -15.04 4.25 -16.42
CA SER A 24 -15.88 3.48 -15.49
C SER A 24 -16.12 2.00 -15.82
N SER A 25 -15.44 1.38 -16.79
CA SER A 25 -15.81 0.02 -17.23
C SER A 25 -14.78 -1.12 -17.04
N HIS A 26 -13.69 -0.94 -16.28
CA HIS A 26 -12.68 -2.02 -16.12
C HIS A 26 -12.34 -2.47 -14.69
N LEU A 27 -13.13 -2.10 -13.68
CA LEU A 27 -13.00 -2.67 -12.33
C LEU A 27 -14.11 -3.70 -12.07
N SER A 28 -14.06 -4.82 -12.78
CA SER A 28 -14.84 -6.01 -12.44
C SER A 28 -13.91 -7.22 -12.37
N SER A 29 -13.08 -7.26 -11.33
CA SER A 29 -12.55 -8.52 -10.82
C SER A 29 -13.48 -8.98 -9.70
N SER A 30 -14.39 -9.88 -10.06
CA SER A 30 -15.35 -10.56 -9.19
C SER A 30 -14.68 -11.57 -8.25
N HIS A 31 -13.78 -11.10 -7.40
CA HIS A 31 -13.39 -11.85 -6.22
C HIS A 31 -13.96 -11.15 -4.98
N PRO A 32 -14.91 -11.77 -4.25
CA PRO A 32 -15.27 -11.28 -2.94
C PRO A 32 -14.03 -11.42 -2.05
N GLN A 33 -13.27 -10.33 -1.94
CA GLN A 33 -12.18 -10.22 -0.98
C GLN A 33 -12.84 -10.24 0.40
N THR A 34 -12.97 -11.44 0.96
CA THR A 34 -13.31 -11.60 2.37
C THR A 34 -12.18 -10.93 3.14
N PRO A 35 -12.49 -9.96 4.04
CA PRO A 35 -11.44 -9.26 4.78
C PRO A 35 -10.59 -10.32 5.50
N PRO A 36 -9.26 -10.31 5.30
CA PRO A 36 -8.42 -11.39 5.79
C PRO A 36 -8.51 -11.43 7.31
N SER A 37 -8.70 -12.64 7.85
CA SER A 37 -8.71 -12.82 9.31
C SER A 37 -7.43 -12.28 9.93
N LEU A 38 -7.49 -11.81 11.18
CA LEU A 38 -6.33 -11.28 11.90
C LEU A 38 -5.14 -12.25 11.92
N SER A 39 -5.41 -13.56 12.02
CA SER A 39 -4.40 -14.62 11.98
C SER A 39 -3.76 -14.76 10.59
N HIS A 40 -4.51 -14.54 9.52
CA HIS A 40 -3.99 -14.48 8.15
C HIS A 40 -3.09 -13.25 7.98
N GLU A 41 -3.52 -12.07 8.37
CA GLU A 41 -2.69 -10.87 8.27
C GLU A 41 -1.39 -10.98 9.08
N LEU A 42 -1.47 -11.55 10.28
CA LEU A 42 -0.29 -11.81 11.11
C LEU A 42 0.70 -12.78 10.42
N LEU A 43 0.19 -13.84 9.79
CA LEU A 43 1.00 -14.78 9.02
C LEU A 43 1.63 -14.08 7.81
N ARG A 44 0.88 -13.23 7.10
CA ARG A 44 1.38 -12.44 5.98
C ARG A 44 2.50 -11.51 6.42
N TYR A 45 2.30 -10.74 7.49
CA TYR A 45 3.31 -9.84 8.06
C TYR A 45 4.61 -10.57 8.43
N ARG A 46 4.50 -11.71 9.15
CA ARG A 46 5.68 -12.50 9.52
C ARG A 46 6.42 -13.05 8.30
N THR A 47 5.68 -13.45 7.28
CA THR A 47 6.25 -13.92 6.02
C THR A 47 7.00 -12.79 5.33
N PHE A 48 6.42 -11.60 5.28
CA PHE A 48 7.05 -10.41 4.71
C PHE A 48 8.35 -10.02 5.44
N GLU A 49 8.35 -10.04 6.77
CA GLU A 49 9.55 -9.78 7.58
C GLU A 49 10.68 -10.79 7.30
N LEU A 50 10.34 -12.03 6.92
CA LEU A 50 11.34 -12.98 6.42
C LEU A 50 11.85 -12.59 5.02
N GLN A 51 10.96 -12.16 4.11
CA GLN A 51 11.36 -11.72 2.76
C GLN A 51 12.34 -10.54 2.81
N LYS A 52 12.10 -9.55 3.66
CA LYS A 52 13.00 -8.40 3.88
C LYS A 52 14.43 -8.83 4.24
N LYS A 53 14.58 -9.97 4.93
CA LYS A 53 15.87 -10.49 5.39
C LYS A 53 16.59 -11.32 4.32
N LEU A 54 15.90 -11.76 3.26
CA LEU A 54 16.50 -12.60 2.21
C LEU A 54 17.61 -11.86 1.46
N LEU A 55 17.36 -10.64 0.99
CA LEU A 55 18.37 -9.89 0.24
C LEU A 55 19.62 -9.54 1.08
N PRO A 56 19.50 -9.00 2.31
CA PRO A 56 20.66 -8.81 3.19
C PRO A 56 21.44 -10.11 3.43
N THR A 57 20.74 -11.24 3.63
CA THR A 57 21.37 -12.55 3.84
C THR A 57 22.14 -13.00 2.61
N LEU A 58 21.56 -12.86 1.42
CA LEU A 58 22.24 -13.17 0.16
C LEU A 58 23.46 -12.26 -0.05
N LEU A 59 23.32 -10.94 0.09
CA LEU A 59 24.44 -10.01 -0.09
C LEU A 59 25.62 -10.31 0.83
N SER A 60 25.34 -10.76 2.07
CA SER A 60 26.36 -11.20 3.02
C SER A 60 27.14 -12.42 2.52
N GLN A 61 26.49 -13.37 1.83
CA GLN A 61 27.16 -14.52 1.20
C GLN A 61 28.07 -14.12 0.03
N TYR A 62 27.83 -12.95 -0.56
CA TYR A 62 28.63 -12.39 -1.64
C TYR A 62 29.68 -11.38 -1.13
N ASN A 63 29.98 -11.34 0.18
CA ASN A 63 30.93 -10.44 0.83
C ASN A 63 30.65 -8.94 0.56
N THR A 64 29.39 -8.56 0.40
CA THR A 64 29.00 -7.16 0.19
C THR A 64 28.30 -6.59 1.41
N SER A 65 28.49 -5.29 1.64
CA SER A 65 27.87 -4.61 2.78
C SER A 65 26.33 -4.68 2.70
N PRO A 66 25.64 -5.20 3.73
CA PRO A 66 24.18 -5.27 3.75
C PRO A 66 23.52 -3.91 4.03
N LYS A 67 24.30 -2.82 4.20
CA LYS A 67 23.76 -1.50 4.58
C LYS A 67 22.76 -0.95 3.57
N GLN A 68 22.97 -1.19 2.27
CA GLN A 68 22.04 -0.74 1.22
C GLN A 68 20.92 -1.75 0.93
N ALA A 69 20.99 -2.95 1.51
CA ALA A 69 20.06 -4.03 1.23
C ALA A 69 18.59 -3.67 1.52
N PRO A 70 18.24 -2.95 2.62
CA PRO A 70 16.85 -2.56 2.86
C PRO A 70 16.28 -1.71 1.73
N MET A 71 17.00 -0.65 1.33
CA MET A 71 16.56 0.24 0.25
C MET A 71 16.43 -0.51 -1.10
N ILE A 72 17.39 -1.36 -1.42
CA ILE A 72 17.36 -2.15 -2.67
C ILE A 72 16.19 -3.13 -2.65
N PHE A 73 15.97 -3.83 -1.53
CA PHE A 73 14.85 -4.75 -1.37
C PHE A 73 13.52 -4.01 -1.51
N SER A 74 13.40 -2.83 -0.90
CA SER A 74 12.21 -2.01 -1.00
C SER A 74 11.89 -1.58 -2.43
N ARG A 75 12.88 -1.14 -3.22
CA ARG A 75 12.67 -0.84 -4.66
C ARG A 75 12.23 -2.09 -5.41
N TYR A 76 12.92 -3.20 -5.17
CA TYR A 76 12.59 -4.47 -5.77
C TYR A 76 11.14 -4.87 -5.48
N HIS A 77 10.73 -4.73 -4.23
CA HIS A 77 9.38 -5.03 -3.77
C HIS A 77 8.34 -4.18 -4.48
N PHE A 78 8.47 -2.85 -4.46
CA PHE A 78 7.52 -1.96 -5.13
C PHE A 78 7.41 -2.19 -6.64
N SER A 79 8.50 -2.57 -7.30
CA SER A 79 8.48 -2.85 -8.74
C SER A 79 7.88 -4.22 -9.11
N ASN A 80 7.73 -5.12 -8.14
CA ASN A 80 7.35 -6.52 -8.41
C ASN A 80 6.13 -7.01 -7.65
N ILE A 81 5.62 -6.23 -6.69
CA ILE A 81 4.40 -6.57 -5.99
C ILE A 81 3.23 -6.63 -6.99
N LYS A 82 2.38 -7.64 -6.82
CA LYS A 82 1.20 -7.92 -7.64
C LYS A 82 -0.03 -7.94 -6.74
N PRO A 83 -0.63 -6.77 -6.47
CA PRO A 83 -1.78 -6.62 -5.57
C PRO A 83 -2.94 -7.58 -5.87
N GLU A 84 -3.10 -7.97 -7.13
CA GLU A 84 -4.10 -8.92 -7.60
C GLU A 84 -3.87 -10.36 -7.13
N ILE A 85 -2.63 -10.70 -6.70
CA ILE A 85 -2.26 -12.03 -6.19
C ILE A 85 -2.15 -12.00 -4.65
N ASP A 86 -1.29 -11.13 -4.12
CA ASP A 86 -1.20 -10.86 -2.69
C ASP A 86 -0.80 -9.39 -2.50
N PRO A 87 -1.41 -8.68 -1.54
CA PRO A 87 -1.11 -7.27 -1.35
C PRO A 87 0.33 -7.01 -0.90
N ILE A 88 0.95 -7.88 -0.10
CA ILE A 88 2.26 -7.53 0.50
C ILE A 88 3.36 -8.47 0.07
N LEU A 89 3.05 -9.72 -0.25
CA LEU A 89 4.09 -10.72 -0.48
C LEU A 89 4.53 -10.79 -1.94
N LEU A 90 5.85 -10.87 -2.12
CA LEU A 90 6.44 -11.26 -3.39
C LEU A 90 6.30 -12.77 -3.59
N THR A 91 5.98 -13.19 -4.80
CA THR A 91 5.78 -14.61 -5.15
C THR A 91 7.04 -15.27 -5.68
N GLY A 92 8.05 -14.50 -6.12
CA GLY A 92 9.22 -14.99 -6.85
C GLY A 92 8.95 -15.29 -8.33
N GLU A 93 7.69 -15.21 -8.79
CA GLU A 93 7.29 -15.59 -10.15
C GLU A 93 7.17 -14.39 -11.08
N ASN A 94 7.88 -14.46 -12.22
CA ASN A 94 7.89 -13.43 -13.27
C ASN A 94 8.29 -12.04 -12.75
N GLU A 95 9.16 -11.99 -11.74
CA GLU A 95 9.69 -10.73 -11.19
C GLU A 95 10.74 -10.14 -12.14
N GLN A 96 10.63 -8.84 -12.42
CA GLN A 96 11.54 -8.06 -13.24
C GLN A 96 12.90 -7.89 -12.55
N ASN A 97 13.97 -7.82 -13.35
CA ASN A 97 15.35 -7.56 -12.89
C ASN A 97 15.62 -6.07 -12.59
N CYS A 98 14.67 -5.37 -11.95
CA CYS A 98 14.69 -3.91 -11.76
C CYS A 98 15.84 -3.38 -10.89
N ILE A 99 16.44 -4.21 -10.02
CA ILE A 99 17.54 -3.79 -9.14
C ILE A 99 18.95 -4.11 -9.67
N SER A 100 19.05 -4.55 -10.93
CA SER A 100 20.34 -4.93 -11.50
C SER A 100 21.33 -3.78 -11.55
N SER A 101 20.85 -2.56 -11.81
CA SER A 101 21.68 -1.35 -11.89
C SER A 101 22.26 -0.97 -10.53
N GLU A 102 21.46 -1.12 -9.47
CA GLU A 102 21.82 -0.85 -8.08
C GLU A 102 22.86 -1.87 -7.59
N LEU A 103 22.67 -3.15 -7.94
CA LEU A 103 23.66 -4.18 -7.63
C LEU A 103 24.97 -3.96 -8.41
N GLN A 104 24.92 -3.47 -9.64
CA GLN A 104 26.13 -3.12 -10.39
C GLN A 104 26.86 -1.91 -9.79
N LYS A 105 26.14 -0.93 -9.23
CA LYS A 105 26.74 0.18 -8.46
C LYS A 105 27.43 -0.29 -7.16
N LEU A 106 27.13 -1.50 -6.70
CA LEU A 106 27.81 -2.20 -5.61
C LEU A 106 28.95 -3.11 -6.12
N ASP A 107 29.48 -2.84 -7.31
CA ASP A 107 30.57 -3.59 -7.96
C ASP A 107 30.26 -5.07 -8.25
N PHE A 108 28.98 -5.46 -8.30
CA PHE A 108 28.63 -6.80 -8.76
C PHE A 108 28.84 -6.95 -10.27
N LYS A 109 29.68 -7.92 -10.64
CA LYS A 109 29.78 -8.38 -12.03
C LYS A 109 28.41 -8.87 -12.54
N PRO A 110 28.03 -8.65 -13.82
CA PRO A 110 26.73 -9.05 -14.37
C PRO A 110 26.37 -10.52 -14.11
N LYS A 111 27.33 -11.45 -14.26
CA LYS A 111 27.11 -12.88 -13.97
C LYS A 111 26.72 -13.15 -12.51
N LYS A 112 27.30 -12.40 -11.55
CA LYS A 112 26.95 -12.52 -10.12
C LYS A 112 25.57 -11.92 -9.85
N VAL A 113 25.22 -10.79 -10.46
CA VAL A 113 23.87 -10.21 -10.38
C VAL A 113 22.83 -11.21 -10.86
N THR A 114 23.01 -11.81 -12.04
CA THR A 114 22.08 -12.81 -12.57
C THR A 114 21.92 -14.01 -11.64
N LYS A 115 23.02 -14.47 -11.01
CA LYS A 115 22.97 -15.55 -10.02
C LYS A 115 22.21 -15.13 -8.77
N LEU A 116 22.56 -14.00 -8.17
CA LEU A 116 21.90 -13.46 -6.98
C LEU A 116 20.39 -13.28 -7.20
N MET A 117 19.99 -12.71 -8.35
CA MET A 117 18.57 -12.54 -8.68
C MET A 117 17.83 -13.88 -8.85
N ARG A 118 18.50 -14.92 -9.36
CA ARG A 118 17.93 -16.26 -9.43
C ARG A 118 17.76 -16.86 -8.04
N ASP A 119 18.77 -16.72 -7.19
CA ASP A 119 18.76 -17.22 -5.81
C ASP A 119 17.65 -16.52 -5.00
N LEU A 120 17.52 -15.19 -5.14
CA LEU A 120 16.47 -14.40 -4.51
C LEU A 120 15.07 -14.88 -4.91
N ARG A 121 14.78 -15.00 -6.22
CA ARG A 121 13.49 -15.52 -6.71
C ARG A 121 13.19 -16.91 -6.16
N THR A 122 14.18 -17.80 -6.14
CA THR A 122 14.02 -19.16 -5.62
C THR A 122 13.63 -19.14 -4.13
N LEU A 123 14.27 -18.29 -3.33
CA LEU A 123 13.96 -18.13 -1.92
C LEU A 123 12.58 -17.48 -1.70
N LEU A 124 12.23 -16.47 -2.50
CA LEU A 124 10.91 -15.83 -2.46
C LEU A 124 9.80 -16.84 -2.78
N SER A 125 9.93 -17.61 -3.87
CA SER A 125 8.96 -18.64 -4.23
C SER A 125 8.85 -19.74 -3.18
N LYS A 126 9.97 -20.17 -2.58
CA LYS A 126 9.94 -21.14 -1.48
C LYS A 126 9.19 -20.57 -0.27
N ASN A 127 9.51 -19.34 0.12
CA ASN A 127 8.89 -18.66 1.25
C ASN A 127 7.37 -18.45 1.02
N TYR A 128 6.97 -18.02 -0.17
CA TYR A 128 5.56 -17.84 -0.54
C TYR A 128 4.78 -19.15 -0.56
N ARG A 129 5.37 -20.25 -1.06
CA ARG A 129 4.75 -21.60 -0.98
C ARG A 129 4.56 -22.06 0.45
N THR A 130 5.53 -21.81 1.33
CA THR A 130 5.40 -22.09 2.77
C THR A 130 4.26 -21.26 3.38
N TYR A 131 4.15 -19.98 3.03
CA TYR A 131 3.03 -19.14 3.44
C TYR A 131 1.69 -19.72 3.01
N LEU A 132 1.51 -20.10 1.74
CA LEU A 132 0.27 -20.72 1.25
C LEU A 132 -0.04 -22.05 1.97
N SER A 133 0.98 -22.86 2.27
CA SER A 133 0.79 -24.10 3.04
C SER A 133 0.33 -23.83 4.47
N ASN A 134 0.91 -22.82 5.12
CA ASN A 134 0.51 -22.40 6.47
C ASN A 134 -0.88 -21.77 6.47
N LEU A 135 -1.22 -21.00 5.43
CA LEU A 135 -2.54 -20.39 5.26
C LEU A 135 -3.65 -21.46 5.19
N LYS A 136 -3.42 -22.55 4.43
CA LYS A 136 -4.36 -23.69 4.37
C LYS A 136 -4.53 -24.42 5.70
N ARG A 137 -3.54 -24.31 6.60
CA ARG A 137 -3.56 -24.93 7.93
C ARG A 137 -4.12 -24.00 9.00
N LEU A 138 -4.27 -22.70 8.70
CA LEU A 138 -4.90 -21.76 9.62
C LEU A 138 -6.37 -22.18 9.78
N GLN A 139 -6.67 -22.74 10.95
CA GLN A 139 -8.04 -22.89 11.38
C GLN A 139 -8.62 -21.48 11.60
N PRO A 140 -9.93 -21.27 11.35
CA PRO A 140 -10.61 -20.07 11.80
C PRO A 140 -10.44 -20.01 13.32
N SER A 141 -9.49 -19.20 13.78
CA SER A 141 -9.29 -19.05 15.21
C SER A 141 -10.55 -18.39 15.77
N SER A 142 -11.01 -18.85 16.94
CA SER A 142 -11.86 -18.01 17.77
C SER A 142 -11.20 -16.63 17.84
N PHE A 143 -11.97 -15.57 17.63
CA PHE A 143 -11.47 -14.20 17.54
C PHE A 143 -10.68 -13.85 18.80
N ALA A 144 -9.36 -14.09 18.77
CA ALA A 144 -8.51 -13.79 19.89
C ALA A 144 -8.48 -12.27 20.02
N LYS A 145 -8.96 -11.79 21.16
CA LYS A 145 -9.21 -10.37 21.39
C LYS A 145 -7.89 -9.62 21.39
N ILE A 146 -7.79 -8.57 20.59
CA ILE A 146 -6.65 -7.64 20.62
C ILE A 146 -6.61 -6.97 21.99
N LYS A 147 -5.42 -6.98 22.60
CA LYS A 147 -5.17 -6.27 23.85
C LYS A 147 -4.84 -4.82 23.53
N LEU A 148 -5.66 -3.89 24.00
CA LEU A 148 -5.39 -2.46 23.96
C LEU A 148 -4.83 -2.03 25.31
N ASP A 149 -3.61 -1.50 25.32
CA ASP A 149 -2.97 -0.91 26.49
C ASP A 149 -2.95 0.62 26.33
N THR A 150 -3.60 1.29 27.29
CA THR A 150 -3.77 2.75 27.38
C THR A 150 -3.00 3.34 28.57
N SER A 151 -2.02 2.60 29.13
CA SER A 151 -1.24 3.06 30.28
C SER A 151 -0.39 4.30 29.98
N ASP A 152 0.02 4.49 28.73
CA ASP A 152 0.75 5.67 28.26
C ASP A 152 -0.21 6.63 27.53
N PRO A 153 -0.44 7.84 28.06
CA PRO A 153 -1.35 8.80 27.44
C PRO A 153 -0.82 9.37 26.12
N SER A 154 0.47 9.22 25.83
CA SER A 154 1.08 9.69 24.57
C SER A 154 1.02 8.64 23.46
N LEU A 155 0.81 7.37 23.81
CA LEU A 155 0.99 6.25 22.87
C LEU A 155 0.14 5.04 23.22
N LEU A 156 -0.80 4.70 22.34
CA LEU A 156 -1.63 3.50 22.48
C LEU A 156 -0.90 2.28 21.92
N LYS A 157 -1.01 1.15 22.62
CA LYS A 157 -0.41 -0.13 22.20
C LYS A 157 -1.49 -1.17 21.94
N LEU A 158 -1.47 -1.76 20.75
CA LEU A 158 -2.33 -2.87 20.37
C LEU A 158 -1.48 -4.12 20.25
N THR A 159 -1.82 -5.21 20.95
CA THR A 159 -1.03 -6.45 20.95
C THR A 159 -1.87 -7.65 20.54
N TYR A 160 -1.34 -8.43 19.60
CA TYR A 160 -1.92 -9.70 19.15
C TYR A 160 -0.83 -10.66 18.66
N GLY A 161 -0.93 -11.94 19.03
CA GLY A 161 -0.01 -12.98 18.56
C GLY A 161 1.47 -12.68 18.81
N GLY A 162 1.79 -12.02 19.92
CA GLY A 162 3.16 -11.62 20.28
C GLY A 162 3.70 -10.40 19.51
N ILE A 163 2.91 -9.77 18.64
CA ILE A 163 3.28 -8.53 17.94
C ILE A 163 2.54 -7.36 18.58
N THR A 164 3.25 -6.24 18.76
CA THR A 164 2.69 -5.01 19.31
C THR A 164 2.82 -3.88 18.30
N GLN A 165 1.69 -3.28 17.94
CA GLN A 165 1.61 -2.09 17.12
C GLN A 165 1.34 -0.87 18.00
N ARG A 166 1.83 0.30 17.56
CA ARG A 166 1.77 1.55 18.30
C ARG A 166 1.11 2.62 17.46
N ILE A 167 0.28 3.45 18.09
CA ILE A 167 -0.40 4.54 17.42
C ILE A 167 -0.65 5.69 18.39
N ASN A 168 -0.44 6.92 17.92
CA ASN A 168 -0.70 8.11 18.72
C ASN A 168 -2.22 8.26 18.93
N PRO A 169 -2.70 8.66 20.12
CA PRO A 169 -4.12 8.81 20.40
C PRO A 169 -4.90 9.67 19.39
N PRO A 170 -4.38 10.81 18.88
CA PRO A 170 -5.10 11.60 17.87
C PRO A 170 -5.36 10.83 16.57
N HIS A 171 -4.40 10.02 16.10
CA HIS A 171 -4.59 9.19 14.91
C HIS A 171 -5.58 8.07 15.17
N PHE A 172 -5.50 7.42 16.33
CA PHE A 172 -6.44 6.38 16.73
C PHE A 172 -7.88 6.90 16.78
N HIS A 173 -8.08 8.09 17.37
CA HIS A 173 -9.39 8.75 17.42
C HIS A 173 -9.93 9.08 16.03
N ARG A 174 -9.08 9.56 15.12
CA ARG A 174 -9.48 9.78 13.71
C ARG A 174 -9.89 8.47 13.04
N LEU A 175 -9.17 7.37 13.26
CA LEU A 175 -9.56 6.06 12.74
C LEU A 175 -10.92 5.63 13.28
N GLN A 176 -11.23 5.89 14.56
CA GLN A 176 -12.56 5.60 15.13
C GLN A 176 -13.67 6.38 14.43
N ILE A 177 -13.48 7.69 14.26
CA ILE A 177 -14.41 8.57 13.55
C ILE A 177 -14.71 8.00 12.16
N GLN A 178 -13.65 7.65 11.43
CA GLN A 178 -13.80 7.24 10.05
C GLN A 178 -14.28 5.79 9.89
N HIS A 179 -14.09 4.93 10.90
CA HIS A 179 -14.74 3.62 10.99
C HIS A 179 -16.26 3.75 11.24
N GLY A 180 -16.74 4.97 11.55
CA GLY A 180 -18.14 5.21 11.87
C GLY A 180 -18.51 4.81 13.30
N LEU A 181 -17.51 4.63 14.19
CA LEU A 181 -17.75 4.40 15.61
C LEU A 181 -18.10 5.71 16.32
N TYR A 182 -19.32 6.18 16.09
CA TYR A 182 -19.98 7.17 16.93
C TYR A 182 -20.93 6.45 17.88
N SER A 183 -20.44 6.21 19.10
CA SER A 183 -21.10 5.52 20.22
C SER A 183 -21.22 3.97 20.11
N ASN A 184 -20.52 3.29 21.03
CA ASN A 184 -20.82 1.97 21.64
C ASN A 184 -21.26 0.76 20.77
N LYS A 185 -20.96 0.70 19.47
CA LYS A 185 -21.07 -0.56 18.70
C LYS A 185 -19.72 -1.25 18.54
N ASP A 186 -19.78 -2.57 18.61
CA ASP A 186 -18.72 -3.57 18.74
C ASP A 186 -17.27 -3.10 18.47
N SER A 187 -16.60 -2.62 19.52
CA SER A 187 -15.18 -2.18 19.48
C SER A 187 -14.19 -3.24 19.01
N SER A 188 -14.58 -4.52 19.03
CA SER A 188 -13.68 -5.63 18.71
C SER A 188 -13.24 -5.61 17.25
N MET A 189 -14.16 -5.36 16.31
CA MET A 189 -13.86 -5.28 14.88
C MET A 189 -12.99 -4.08 14.54
N PHE A 190 -13.23 -2.93 15.16
CA PHE A 190 -12.40 -1.74 14.97
C PHE A 190 -10.94 -1.98 15.38
N LEU A 191 -10.70 -2.63 16.53
CA LEU A 191 -9.33 -2.95 16.95
C LEU A 191 -8.67 -3.92 15.95
N VAL A 192 -9.42 -4.87 15.40
CA VAL A 192 -8.94 -5.79 14.36
C VAL A 192 -8.53 -5.03 13.10
N ASP A 193 -9.39 -4.12 12.64
CA ASP A 193 -9.13 -3.32 11.44
C ASP A 193 -7.93 -2.40 11.64
N VAL A 194 -7.84 -1.70 12.78
CA VAL A 194 -6.70 -0.83 13.10
C VAL A 194 -5.40 -1.62 13.20
N PHE A 195 -5.40 -2.75 13.90
CA PHE A 195 -4.19 -3.56 14.03
C PHE A 195 -3.74 -4.13 12.69
N THR A 196 -4.68 -4.60 11.87
CA THR A 196 -4.42 -5.06 10.49
C THR A 196 -3.84 -3.94 9.64
N LEU A 197 -4.44 -2.75 9.69
CA LEU A 197 -3.96 -1.56 8.99
C LEU A 197 -2.52 -1.24 9.38
N LEU A 198 -2.23 -1.19 10.68
CA LEU A 198 -0.89 -0.90 11.21
C LEU A 198 0.13 -1.97 10.80
N LEU A 199 -0.23 -3.26 10.82
CA LEU A 199 0.65 -4.33 10.32
C LEU A 199 1.01 -4.13 8.85
N ARG A 200 0.03 -3.80 8.00
CA ARG A 200 0.27 -3.59 6.57
C ARG A 200 1.21 -2.41 6.34
N TYR A 201 0.96 -1.28 7.00
CA TYR A 201 1.82 -0.12 6.87
C TYR A 201 3.20 -0.32 7.49
N ASP A 202 3.32 -1.06 8.60
CA ASP A 202 4.62 -1.38 9.21
C ASP A 202 5.45 -2.30 8.31
N ALA A 203 4.83 -3.30 7.65
CA ALA A 203 5.49 -4.09 6.62
C ALA A 203 6.09 -3.18 5.54
N LEU A 204 5.30 -2.24 5.04
CA LEU A 204 5.71 -1.31 3.98
C LEU A 204 6.61 -0.16 4.48
N SER A 205 6.69 0.06 5.79
CA SER A 205 7.49 1.12 6.40
C SER A 205 8.97 0.71 6.45
N GLY A 206 9.85 1.69 6.20
CA GLY A 206 11.30 1.50 6.15
C GLY A 206 11.90 1.60 4.75
N THR A 207 11.10 1.89 3.73
CA THR A 207 11.56 2.03 2.35
C THR A 207 12.11 3.43 2.02
N GLY A 208 11.78 4.44 2.82
CA GLY A 208 12.22 5.83 2.61
C GLY A 208 11.71 6.47 1.32
N PHE A 209 10.74 5.85 0.63
CA PHE A 209 10.26 6.30 -0.68
C PHE A 209 9.11 7.29 -0.64
N GLN A 210 8.58 7.60 0.53
CA GLN A 210 7.43 8.50 0.67
C GLN A 210 7.76 9.59 1.68
N ALA A 211 7.47 10.83 1.29
CA ALA A 211 7.48 11.99 2.15
C ALA A 211 6.05 12.52 2.22
N ALA A 212 5.59 12.85 3.42
CA ALA A 212 4.33 13.55 3.58
C ALA A 212 4.50 15.01 3.11
N VAL A 213 3.52 15.51 2.37
CA VAL A 213 3.44 16.94 2.05
C VAL A 213 2.95 17.67 3.31
N PRO A 214 3.58 18.80 3.71
CA PRO A 214 3.12 19.56 4.88
C PRO A 214 1.69 20.06 4.70
N SER A 215 0.91 20.06 5.79
CA SER A 215 -0.50 20.48 5.78
C SER A 215 -0.75 21.88 5.17
N PRO A 216 0.08 22.91 5.40
CA PRO A 216 -0.11 24.23 4.78
C PRO A 216 0.02 24.21 3.25
N VAL A 217 0.83 23.30 2.71
CA VAL A 217 0.99 23.13 1.26
C VAL A 217 -0.25 22.46 0.68
N LEU A 218 -0.79 21.44 1.38
CA LEU A 218 -2.05 20.81 0.99
C LEU A 218 -3.23 21.79 1.05
N ASP A 219 -3.28 22.67 2.06
CA ASP A 219 -4.29 23.73 2.15
C ASP A 219 -4.25 24.66 0.94
N ASN A 220 -3.06 25.14 0.58
CA ASN A 220 -2.90 25.99 -0.58
C ASN A 220 -3.27 25.28 -1.89
N MET A 221 -2.94 23.98 -2.03
CA MET A 221 -3.37 23.18 -3.20
C MET A 221 -4.89 23.02 -3.28
N HIS A 222 -5.56 22.87 -2.14
CA HIS A 222 -7.02 22.78 -2.09
C HIS A 222 -7.66 24.13 -2.47
N GLU A 223 -7.21 25.21 -1.84
CA GLU A 223 -7.78 26.55 -2.02
C GLU A 223 -7.51 27.13 -3.42
N GLN A 224 -6.30 26.96 -3.96
CA GLN A 224 -5.89 27.58 -5.24
C GLN A 224 -5.99 26.63 -6.43
N GLY A 225 -5.89 25.32 -6.19
CA GLY A 225 -5.82 24.31 -7.25
C GLY A 225 -7.06 23.42 -7.37
N ASP A 226 -8.09 23.63 -6.53
CA ASP A 226 -9.28 22.77 -6.40
C ASP A 226 -8.90 21.28 -6.26
N VAL A 227 -7.76 21.00 -5.61
CA VAL A 227 -7.31 19.64 -5.37
C VAL A 227 -8.16 19.03 -4.26
N ARG A 228 -8.95 18.01 -4.59
CA ARG A 228 -9.88 17.34 -3.66
C ARG A 228 -9.49 15.91 -3.30
N MET A 229 -8.43 15.38 -3.93
CA MET A 229 -8.09 13.97 -3.86
C MET A 229 -6.58 13.77 -3.80
N GLU A 230 -6.14 12.88 -2.90
CA GLU A 230 -4.75 12.42 -2.85
C GLU A 230 -4.62 11.12 -3.67
N CYS A 231 -3.84 11.14 -4.75
CA CYS A 231 -3.63 9.97 -5.61
C CYS A 231 -2.71 8.90 -4.97
N PHE A 232 -1.91 9.27 -3.98
CA PHE A 232 -1.00 8.38 -3.28
C PHE A 232 -0.99 8.76 -1.79
N ALA A 233 -1.97 8.25 -1.06
CA ALA A 233 -2.10 8.50 0.37
C ALA A 233 -2.07 7.20 1.17
N VAL A 234 -1.23 7.21 2.21
CA VAL A 234 -1.48 6.43 3.41
C VAL A 234 -2.35 7.32 4.27
N ARG A 235 -3.56 6.88 4.63
CA ARG A 235 -4.62 7.70 5.27
C ARG A 235 -4.09 8.94 6.03
N GLY A 236 -4.08 10.07 5.33
CA GLY A 236 -3.65 11.38 5.79
C GLY A 236 -4.83 12.33 6.04
N GLU A 237 -4.52 13.57 6.38
CA GLU A 237 -5.35 14.48 7.18
C GLU A 237 -6.71 14.91 6.61
N ARG A 238 -6.93 14.87 5.28
CA ARG A 238 -7.96 15.75 4.69
C ARG A 238 -8.81 15.21 3.57
N SER A 239 -8.47 14.09 2.91
CA SER A 239 -9.29 13.61 1.81
C SER A 239 -10.21 12.43 2.16
N SER A 240 -11.52 12.62 1.97
CA SER A 240 -12.50 11.54 1.95
C SER A 240 -12.36 10.64 0.71
N GLU A 241 -11.72 11.15 -0.35
CA GLU A 241 -11.49 10.45 -1.62
C GLU A 241 -9.98 10.37 -1.89
N ALA A 242 -9.39 9.18 -1.81
CA ALA A 242 -7.98 8.97 -2.12
C ALA A 242 -7.82 7.69 -2.92
N THR A 243 -6.91 7.68 -3.89
CA THR A 243 -6.52 6.45 -4.60
C THR A 243 -5.62 5.68 -3.64
N ARG A 244 -6.05 4.46 -3.32
CA ARG A 244 -5.50 3.67 -2.22
C ARG A 244 -4.75 2.47 -2.77
N MET A 245 -3.69 2.11 -2.06
CA MET A 245 -2.93 0.92 -2.41
C MET A 245 -3.70 -0.36 -2.04
N TRP A 246 -4.58 -0.32 -1.01
CA TRP A 246 -5.29 -1.51 -0.50
C TRP A 246 -6.79 -1.28 -0.30
N SER A 247 -7.61 -1.64 -1.29
CA SER A 247 -9.07 -1.60 -1.15
C SER A 247 -9.57 -2.39 0.07
N GLU A 248 -9.05 -3.60 0.33
CA GLU A 248 -9.56 -4.48 1.39
C GLU A 248 -9.56 -3.89 2.81
N SER A 249 -8.49 -3.19 3.21
CA SER A 249 -8.34 -2.64 4.56
C SER A 249 -8.61 -1.15 4.64
N ASP A 250 -8.42 -0.41 3.56
CA ASP A 250 -8.71 1.02 3.56
C ASP A 250 -10.21 1.29 3.36
N ASP A 251 -10.96 0.35 2.76
CA ASP A 251 -12.39 0.51 2.49
C ASP A 251 -13.27 0.37 3.74
N THR A 252 -12.84 -0.40 4.75
CA THR A 252 -13.57 -0.53 6.03
C THR A 252 -13.70 0.79 6.78
N PHE A 253 -12.87 1.77 6.44
CA PHE A 253 -12.92 3.09 7.05
C PHE A 253 -13.49 4.18 6.12
N LYS A 254 -14.29 3.83 5.10
CA LYS A 254 -15.00 4.84 4.30
C LYS A 254 -16.07 5.54 5.15
N THR A 255 -15.99 6.85 5.28
CA THR A 255 -17.14 7.64 5.73
C THR A 255 -18.19 7.62 4.63
N HIS A 256 -19.36 7.03 4.89
CA HIS A 256 -20.57 7.35 4.13
C HIS A 256 -21.00 8.76 4.51
N THR A 257 -20.34 9.78 3.97
CA THR A 257 -20.91 11.12 3.89
C THR A 257 -22.08 11.03 2.91
N LYS A 258 -23.25 10.65 3.40
CA LYS A 258 -24.50 11.02 2.71
C LYS A 258 -24.50 12.54 2.65
N ALA A 259 -24.50 13.08 1.45
CA ALA A 259 -24.82 14.49 1.23
C ALA A 259 -26.13 14.79 1.96
N ALA A 260 -26.08 15.76 2.89
CA ALA A 260 -27.27 16.38 3.43
C ALA A 260 -27.84 17.36 2.40
#